data_AF-A0A7K7CB53-F1
#
_entry.id   AF-A0A7K7CB53-F1
#
_cell.length_a   1.000
_cell.length_b   1.000
_cell.length_c   1.000
_cell.angle_alpha   90.00
_cell.angle_beta   90.00
_cell.angle_gamma   90.00
#
_symmetry.space_group_name_H-M   'P 1'
#
loop_
_entity.id
_entity.type
_entity.pdbx_description
1 polymer ?
#
loop_
_entity_poly.entity_id
_entity_poly.type
_entity_poly.pdbx_seq_one_letter_code
_entity_poly.pdbx_strand_id
1 'polypeptide(L)' 'PRVELAWAMKAHQHAQVYFNLISSVDPKFLSLTKVDDRIYEEFRKTFRDLRVDVLDPEELKSEPAK' A
#
# COMPACT_ATOMS: atom_id res chain seq x y z
N PRO A 1 -1.88 16.51 17.34
CA PRO A 1 -0.40 16.47 17.40
C PRO A 1 0.21 15.12 17.78
N ARG A 2 -0.27 14.43 18.84
CA ARG A 2 0.33 13.15 19.29
C ARG A 2 0.06 11.99 18.33
N VAL A 3 -1.13 11.95 17.72
CA VAL A 3 -1.52 10.87 16.80
C VAL A 3 -0.75 10.99 15.49
N GLU A 4 -0.64 12.21 14.96
CA GLU A 4 0.05 12.53 13.72
C GLU A 4 1.55 12.24 13.84
N LEU A 5 2.17 12.58 14.98
CA LEU A 5 3.57 12.24 15.25
C LEU A 5 3.78 10.72 15.33
N ALA A 6 2.92 10.01 16.07
CA ALA A 6 2.99 8.55 16.18
C ALA A 6 2.80 7.87 14.81
N TRP A 7 1.84 8.37 14.01
CA TRP A 7 1.58 7.90 12.66
C TRP A 7 2.78 8.15 11.75
N ALA A 8 3.35 9.36 11.75
CA ALA A 8 4.50 9.71 10.90
C ALA A 8 5.72 8.84 11.20
N MET A 9 6.05 8.63 12.48
CA MET A 9 7.14 7.73 12.88
C MET A 9 6.89 6.30 12.38
N LYS A 10 5.66 5.79 12.55
CA LYS A 10 5.33 4.42 12.17
C LYS A 10 5.33 4.25 10.64
N ALA A 11 4.73 5.18 9.91
CA ALA A 11 4.71 5.19 8.44
C ALA A 11 6.13 5.20 7.87
N HIS A 12 7.02 6.05 8.42
CA HIS A 12 8.42 6.10 8.01
C HIS A 12 9.14 4.76 8.25
N GLN A 13 8.97 4.17 9.43
CA GLN A 13 9.53 2.84 9.73
C GLN A 13 9.05 1.77 8.76
N HIS A 14 7.75 1.73 8.44
CA HIS A 14 7.20 0.80 7.46
C HIS A 14 7.83 1.01 6.08
N ALA A 15 7.91 2.26 5.61
CA ALA A 15 8.50 2.59 4.32
C ALA A 15 9.95 2.10 4.22
N GLN A 16 10.76 2.33 5.26
CA GLN A 16 12.16 1.89 5.29
C GLN A 16 12.28 0.37 5.28
N VAL A 17 11.47 -0.35 6.07
CA VAL A 17 11.49 -1.82 6.11
C VAL A 17 11.08 -2.40 4.77
N TYR A 18 9.99 -1.92 4.17
CA TYR A 18 9.54 -2.41 2.87
C TYR A 18 10.56 -2.13 1.77
N PHE A 19 11.18 -0.93 1.77
CA PHE A 19 12.25 -0.60 0.83
C PHE A 19 13.43 -1.56 0.92
N ASN A 20 13.86 -1.89 2.14
CA ASN A 20 14.95 -2.85 2.36
C ASN A 20 14.58 -4.26 1.87
N LEU A 21 13.34 -4.70 2.12
CA LEU A 21 12.86 -6.02 1.68
C LEU A 21 12.87 -6.14 0.15
N ILE A 22 12.21 -5.21 -0.55
CA ILE A 22 12.11 -5.26 -2.02
C ILE A 22 13.45 -5.05 -2.72
N SER A 23 14.41 -4.39 -2.05
CA SER A 23 15.76 -4.20 -2.58
C SER A 23 16.67 -5.40 -2.35
N SER A 24 16.33 -6.30 -1.41
CA SER A 24 17.20 -7.41 -1.00
C SER A 24 16.79 -8.76 -1.60
N VAL A 25 15.53 -8.93 -1.98
CA VAL A 25 14.99 -10.18 -2.54
C VAL A 25 14.04 -9.90 -3.70
N ASP A 26 13.88 -10.87 -4.62
CA ASP A 26 12.89 -10.77 -5.70
C ASP A 26 11.47 -10.65 -5.10
N PRO A 27 10.74 -9.53 -5.37
CA PRO A 27 9.46 -9.25 -4.74
C PRO A 27 8.39 -10.31 -4.98
N LYS A 28 8.49 -11.14 -6.04
CA LYS A 28 7.50 -12.19 -6.32
C LYS A 28 7.42 -13.27 -5.24
N PHE A 29 8.45 -13.40 -4.41
CA PHE A 29 8.50 -14.34 -3.29
C PHE A 29 8.13 -13.69 -1.95
N LEU A 30 7.87 -12.38 -1.92
CA LEU A 30 7.45 -11.68 -0.72
C LEU A 30 5.95 -11.87 -0.51
N SER A 31 5.59 -12.45 0.64
CA SER A 31 4.24 -12.40 1.19
C SER A 31 4.27 -11.57 2.46
N LEU A 32 3.56 -10.44 2.43
CA LEU A 32 3.51 -9.48 3.54
C LEU A 32 2.51 -9.93 4.60
N THR A 33 1.45 -10.61 4.19
CA THR A 33 0.44 -11.17 5.08
C THR A 33 -0.04 -12.53 4.60
N LYS A 34 -0.63 -13.31 5.50
CA LYS A 34 -1.22 -14.62 5.19
C LYS A 34 -2.44 -14.56 4.27
N VAL A 35 -2.94 -13.37 3.95
CA VAL A 35 -4.20 -13.16 3.23
C VAL A 35 -3.99 -12.27 2.00
N ASP A 36 -2.75 -12.14 1.51
CA ASP A 36 -2.42 -11.28 0.37
C ASP A 36 -3.25 -11.60 -0.87
N ASP A 37 -3.41 -12.88 -1.22
CA ASP A 37 -4.21 -13.31 -2.38
C ASP A 37 -5.67 -12.83 -2.28
N ARG A 38 -6.28 -13.01 -1.10
CA ARG A 38 -7.65 -12.56 -0.85
C ARG A 38 -7.77 -11.04 -0.94
N ILE A 39 -6.80 -10.29 -0.42
CA ILE A 39 -6.79 -8.83 -0.52
C ILE A 39 -6.71 -8.42 -1.99
N TYR A 40 -5.82 -9.03 -2.77
CA TYR A 40 -5.63 -8.71 -4.17
C TYR A 40 -6.87 -9.04 -5.02
N GLU A 41 -7.48 -10.21 -4.81
CA GLU A 41 -8.71 -10.60 -5.49
C GLU A 41 -9.86 -9.61 -5.24
N GLU A 42 -10.14 -9.29 -3.98
CA GLU A 42 -11.22 -8.35 -3.63
C GLU A 42 -10.93 -6.93 -4.13
N PHE A 43 -9.66 -6.50 -4.06
CA PHE A 43 -9.22 -5.22 -4.62
C PHE A 43 -9.47 -5.15 -6.12
N ARG A 44 -9.10 -6.16 -6.91
CA ARG A 44 -9.30 -6.15 -8.36
C ARG A 44 -10.76 -6.33 -8.77
N LYS A 45 -11.60 -6.99 -7.96
CA LYS A 45 -13.05 -7.04 -8.18
C LYS A 45 -13.70 -5.66 -8.00
N THR A 46 -13.27 -4.92 -6.98
CA THR A 46 -13.83 -3.63 -6.57
C THR A 46 -13.28 -2.48 -7.43
N PHE A 47 -11.97 -2.45 -7.64
CA PHE A 47 -11.23 -1.40 -8.35
C PHE A 47 -10.63 -1.94 -9.66
N ARG A 48 -11.50 -2.38 -10.57
CA ARG A 48 -11.10 -3.07 -11.82
C ARG A 48 -10.20 -2.21 -12.71
N ASP A 49 -10.55 -0.94 -12.83
CA ASP A 49 -9.90 0.01 -13.76
C ASP A 49 -8.78 0.81 -13.09
N LEU A 50 -8.57 0.62 -11.77
CA LEU A 50 -7.52 1.32 -11.04
C LEU A 50 -6.15 0.79 -11.47
N ARG A 51 -5.32 1.71 -11.96
CA ARG A 51 -3.95 1.46 -12.37
C ARG A 51 -3.01 1.60 -11.18
N VAL A 52 -2.58 0.48 -10.62
CA VAL A 52 -1.66 0.47 -9.47
C VAL A 52 -0.25 0.99 -9.78
N ASP A 53 0.11 1.01 -11.07
CA ASP A 53 1.37 1.54 -11.57
C ASP A 53 1.37 3.08 -11.67
N VAL A 54 0.20 3.71 -11.74
CA VAL A 54 0.03 5.16 -11.83
C VAL A 54 -1.14 5.59 -10.96
N LEU A 55 -0.82 6.14 -9.78
CA LEU A 55 -1.82 6.65 -8.84
C LEU A 55 -1.78 8.18 -8.81
N ASP A 56 -2.90 8.82 -9.09
CA ASP A 56 -3.06 10.27 -8.93
C ASP A 56 -3.54 10.58 -7.50
N PRO A 57 -2.76 11.31 -6.69
CA PRO A 57 -3.17 11.72 -5.35
C PRO A 57 -4.48 12.51 -5.30
N GLU A 58 -4.81 13.28 -6.33
CA GLU A 58 -6.03 14.09 -6.36
C GLU A 58 -7.26 13.23 -6.66
N GLU A 59 -7.13 12.21 -7.51
CA GLU A 59 -8.18 11.21 -7.70
C GLU A 59 -8.48 10.44 -6.40
N LEU A 60 -7.43 10.06 -5.65
CA LEU A 60 -7.56 9.36 -4.38
C LEU A 60 -8.17 10.22 -3.26
N LYS A 61 -8.03 11.54 -3.34
CA LYS A 61 -8.61 12.49 -2.37
C LYS A 61 -10.03 12.94 -2.75
N SER A 62 -10.52 12.56 -3.93
CA SER A 62 -11.83 12.94 -4.41
C SER A 62 -12.94 12.37 -3.52
N GLU A 63 -14.09 13.07 -3.42
CA GLU A 63 -15.22 12.59 -2.60
C GLU A 63 -15.74 11.20 -2.99
N PRO A 64 -15.81 10.81 -4.28
CA PRO A 64 -16.19 9.44 -4.65
C PRO A 64 -15.19 8.36 -4.24
N ALA A 65 -13.94 8.73 -3.97
CA ALA A 65 -12.85 7.80 -3.62
C ALA A 65 -12.66 7.62 -2.10
N LYS A 66 -13.25 8.50 -1.28
CA LYS A 66 -13.23 8.40 0.19
C LYS A 66 -14.23 7.37 0.71
#